data_AF-A0A838EVX8-F1
#
_entry.id   AF-A0A838EVX8-F1
#
_cell.length_a   1.000
_cell.length_b   1.000
_cell.length_c   1.000
_cell.angle_alpha   90.00
_cell.angle_beta   90.00
_cell.angle_gamma   90.00
#
_symmetry.space_group_name_H-M   'P 1'
#
loop_
_entity.id
_entity.type
_entity.pdbx_description
1 polymer ?
#
loop_
_entity_poly.entity_id
_entity_poly.type
_entity_poly.pdbx_seq_one_letter_code
_entity_poly.pdbx_strand_id
1 'polypeptide(L)'
;MSQRIDTETFHMAWDDAWHRIEVNRYILNLSPTQYRIFRAFLSISVLGTPTGELTILAYRSCDDLQEEADLSHRLLSKHISKLNARIVAMGLQVRFFQAGYILTLSSNLVQKVRSGKQEMYHKSE
;
A
#
# COMPACT_ATOMS: atom_id res chain seq x y z
N MET A 1 6.69 17.37 2.47
CA MET A 1 5.56 17.58 1.53
C MET A 1 4.68 16.36 1.60
N SER A 2 3.38 16.49 1.87
CA SER A 2 2.47 15.34 1.94
C SER A 2 1.77 15.16 0.59
N GLN A 3 2.10 14.10 -0.14
CA GLN A 3 1.32 13.71 -1.32
C GLN A 3 0.07 12.94 -0.88
N ARG A 4 -1.11 13.39 -1.37
CA ARG A 4 -2.40 12.72 -1.19
C ARG A 4 -2.83 12.13 -2.53
N ILE A 5 -3.24 10.87 -2.52
CA ILE A 5 -3.89 10.22 -3.66
C ILE A 5 -5.39 10.24 -3.38
N ASP A 6 -6.15 11.13 -4.03
CA ASP A 6 -7.61 11.16 -3.96
C ASP A 6 -8.20 10.33 -5.10
N THR A 7 -8.27 9.02 -4.87
CA THR A 7 -9.37 8.23 -5.45
C THR A 7 -10.38 8.14 -4.31
N GLU A 8 -11.66 8.48 -4.54
CA GLU A 8 -12.70 8.74 -3.50
C GLU A 8 -12.95 7.61 -2.48
N THR A 9 -12.14 6.55 -2.43
CA THR A 9 -12.22 5.43 -1.48
C THR A 9 -10.88 4.94 -0.89
N PHE A 10 -9.75 5.63 -1.10
CA PHE A 10 -8.45 5.24 -0.53
C PHE A 10 -7.61 6.45 -0.12
N HIS A 11 -7.43 6.68 1.19
CA HIS A 11 -6.56 7.74 1.71
C HIS A 11 -5.26 7.16 2.25
N MET A 12 -4.14 7.73 1.80
CA MET A 12 -2.80 7.33 2.20
C MET A 12 -1.95 8.58 2.49
N ALA A 13 -1.41 8.67 3.70
CA ALA A 13 -0.54 9.76 4.13
C ALA A 13 0.78 9.23 4.71
N TRP A 14 1.77 10.11 4.76
CA TRP A 14 3.17 9.77 4.99
C TRP A 14 3.83 10.79 5.86
N ASP A 15 4.78 10.33 6.65
CA ASP A 15 5.65 11.16 7.45
C ASP A 15 7.08 10.62 7.38
N ASP A 16 7.86 11.23 6.47
CA ASP A 16 9.25 10.86 6.19
C ASP A 16 10.14 11.00 7.43
N ALA A 17 9.88 11.99 8.29
CA ALA A 17 10.70 12.23 9.48
C ALA A 17 10.57 11.09 10.50
N TRP A 18 9.41 10.44 10.53
CA TRP A 18 9.08 9.39 11.49
C TRP A 18 8.95 8.00 10.87
N HIS A 19 9.25 7.85 9.56
CA HIS A 19 9.05 6.62 8.80
C HIS A 19 7.65 6.02 8.98
N ARG A 20 6.64 6.90 9.04
CA ARG A 20 5.26 6.54 9.39
C ARG A 20 4.37 6.61 8.16
N ILE A 21 3.49 5.61 8.04
CA ILE A 21 2.45 5.56 7.02
C ILE A 21 1.09 5.58 7.69
N GLU A 22 0.12 6.23 7.06
CA GLU A 22 -1.28 6.20 7.44
C GLU A 22 -2.11 5.75 6.26
N VAL A 23 -2.91 4.70 6.42
CA VAL A 23 -3.77 4.15 5.37
C VAL A 23 -5.17 3.99 5.93
N ASN A 24 -6.16 4.70 5.40
CA ASN A 24 -7.55 4.65 5.89
C ASN A 24 -7.65 4.78 7.43
N ARG A 25 -6.92 5.73 8.02
CA ARG A 25 -6.81 6.00 9.47
C ARG A 25 -6.03 4.96 10.29
N TYR A 26 -5.49 3.91 9.67
CA TYR A 26 -4.55 3.01 10.32
C TYR A 26 -3.13 3.56 10.22
N ILE A 27 -2.48 3.74 11.37
CA ILE A 27 -1.12 4.29 11.45
C ILE A 27 -0.12 3.14 11.69
N LEU A 28 0.99 3.16 10.95
CA LEU A 28 2.07 2.20 11.10
C LEU A 28 3.44 2.86 11.00
N ASN A 29 4.28 2.60 12.00
CA ASN A 29 5.68 3.03 12.02
C ASN A 29 6.57 1.95 11.40
N LEU A 30 7.17 2.21 10.24
CA LEU A 30 8.03 1.26 9.56
C LEU A 30 9.48 1.38 10.05
N SER A 31 10.25 0.29 9.95
CA SER A 31 11.72 0.43 10.04
C SER A 31 12.22 1.25 8.84
N PRO A 32 13.36 1.95 8.92
CA PRO A 32 13.85 2.79 7.83
C PRO A 32 13.96 2.04 6.49
N THR A 33 14.40 0.77 6.50
CA THR A 33 14.47 -0.07 5.30
C THR A 33 13.09 -0.46 4.77
N GLN A 34 12.15 -0.82 5.64
CA GLN A 34 10.78 -1.11 5.20
C GLN A 34 10.09 0.13 4.64
N TYR A 35 10.35 1.30 5.23
CA TYR A 35 9.84 2.57 4.75
C TYR A 35 10.37 2.88 3.35
N ARG A 36 11.68 2.77 3.12
CA ARG A 36 12.30 2.96 1.79
C ARG A 36 11.69 2.04 0.74
N ILE A 37 11.58 0.74 1.03
CA ILE A 37 10.95 -0.23 0.11
C ILE A 37 9.51 0.16 -0.20
N PHE A 38 8.73 0.50 0.81
CA PHE A 38 7.31 0.81 0.61
C PHE A 38 7.12 2.14 -0.13
N ARG A 39 7.93 3.16 0.18
CA ARG A 39 7.97 4.47 -0.48
C ARG A 39 8.36 4.35 -1.96
N ALA A 40 9.25 3.42 -2.31
CA ALA A 40 9.64 3.18 -3.70
C ALA A 40 8.44 2.80 -4.59
N PHE A 41 7.41 2.14 -4.08
CA PHE A 41 6.24 1.83 -4.91
C PHE A 41 5.44 3.05 -5.35
N LEU A 42 5.63 4.23 -4.76
CA LEU A 42 4.73 5.37 -4.94
C LEU A 42 5.33 6.54 -5.72
N SER A 43 6.60 6.43 -6.09
CA SER A 43 7.23 7.35 -7.04
C SER A 43 6.67 7.19 -8.47
N ILE A 44 5.84 6.17 -8.71
CA ILE A 44 5.28 5.83 -10.02
C ILE A 44 3.77 6.01 -9.95
N SER A 45 3.22 6.83 -10.84
CA SER A 45 1.79 7.12 -10.97
C SER A 45 0.95 5.85 -10.92
N VAL A 46 -0.06 5.89 -10.06
CA VAL A 46 -0.93 4.76 -9.71
C VAL A 46 -1.65 4.23 -10.94
N LEU A 47 -1.30 3.01 -11.39
CA LEU A 47 -2.10 2.22 -12.33
C LEU A 47 -3.29 1.66 -11.55
N GLY A 48 -4.26 2.51 -11.21
CA GLY A 48 -5.47 2.15 -10.49
C GLY A 48 -6.42 1.31 -11.34
N THR A 49 -5.94 0.20 -11.90
CA THR A 49 -6.72 -0.71 -12.73
C THR A 49 -7.33 -1.76 -11.80
N PRO A 50 -8.66 -1.74 -11.58
CA PRO A 50 -9.32 -2.79 -10.83
C PRO A 50 -9.22 -4.11 -11.63
N THR A 51 -8.52 -5.09 -11.09
CA THR A 51 -8.47 -6.46 -11.63
C THR A 51 -9.26 -7.36 -10.69
N GLY A 52 -10.59 -7.39 -10.84
CA GLY A 52 -11.48 -8.17 -9.97
C GLY A 52 -11.45 -7.69 -8.51
N GLU A 53 -11.06 -8.57 -7.58
CA GLU A 53 -11.04 -8.31 -6.13
C GLU A 53 -9.82 -7.53 -5.62
N LEU A 54 -8.89 -7.19 -6.52
CA LEU A 54 -7.65 -6.50 -6.19
C LEU A 54 -7.47 -5.27 -7.07
N THR A 55 -7.06 -4.16 -6.46
CA THR A 55 -6.59 -2.97 -7.18
C THR A 55 -5.07 -2.99 -7.15
N ILE A 56 -4.43 -3.00 -8.31
CA ILE A 56 -2.98 -2.76 -8.39
C ILE A 56 -2.77 -1.28 -8.13
N LEU A 57 -1.84 -0.95 -7.25
CA LEU A 57 -1.48 0.43 -6.94
C LEU A 57 -0.21 0.84 -7.67
N ALA A 58 0.77 -0.08 -7.77
CA ALA A 58 2.04 0.20 -8.42
C ALA A 58 2.78 -1.07 -8.82
N TYR A 59 3.72 -0.92 -9.76
CA TYR A 59 4.69 -1.94 -10.16
C TYR A 59 6.11 -1.39 -10.07
N ARG A 60 7.06 -2.23 -9.64
CA ARG A 60 8.50 -1.95 -9.61
C ARG A 60 9.28 -3.16 -10.10
N SER A 61 10.26 -2.96 -10.98
CA SER A 61 11.18 -4.05 -11.34
C SER A 61 12.03 -4.45 -10.13
N CYS A 62 12.57 -5.67 -10.12
CA CYS A 62 13.47 -6.09 -9.06
C CYS A 62 14.75 -5.23 -9.01
N ASP A 63 15.28 -4.83 -10.15
CA ASP A 63 16.55 -4.11 -10.23
C ASP A 63 16.38 -2.69 -9.67
N ASP A 64 15.34 -1.96 -10.11
CA ASP A 64 15.05 -0.61 -9.61
C ASP A 64 14.80 -0.62 -8.10
N LEU A 65 14.12 -1.66 -7.58
CA LEU A 65 13.78 -1.75 -6.17
C LEU A 65 14.98 -2.16 -5.31
N GLN A 66 15.89 -2.97 -5.84
CA GLN A 66 17.15 -3.31 -5.18
C GLN A 66 18.07 -2.09 -5.10
N GLU A 67 18.17 -1.32 -6.18
CA GLU A 67 18.97 -0.09 -6.24
C GLU A 67 18.42 0.97 -5.28
N GLU A 68 17.11 1.29 -5.34
CA GLU A 68 16.53 2.33 -4.47
C GLU A 68 16.54 1.94 -2.98
N ALA A 69 16.41 0.65 -2.66
CA ALA A 69 16.46 0.18 -1.28
C ALA A 69 17.89 -0.08 -0.77
N ASP A 70 18.90 -0.08 -1.65
CA ASP A 70 20.27 -0.52 -1.40
C ASP A 70 20.31 -1.92 -0.75
N LEU A 71 19.67 -2.89 -1.42
CA LEU A 71 19.53 -4.26 -0.94
C LEU A 71 19.80 -5.30 -2.03
N SER A 72 20.42 -6.41 -1.66
CA SER A 72 20.42 -7.61 -2.51
C SER A 72 19.02 -8.24 -2.60
N HIS A 73 18.74 -8.95 -3.68
CA HIS A 73 17.48 -9.64 -3.90
C HIS A 73 17.01 -10.49 -2.71
N ARG A 74 17.93 -11.24 -2.08
CA ARG A 74 17.63 -12.08 -0.92
C ARG A 74 17.18 -11.26 0.29
N LEU A 75 17.84 -10.13 0.55
CA LEU A 75 17.47 -9.24 1.65
C LEU A 75 16.17 -8.50 1.34
N LEU A 76 15.98 -8.06 0.10
CA LEU A 76 14.76 -7.42 -0.36
C LEU A 76 13.55 -8.33 -0.12
N SER A 77 13.60 -9.60 -0.56
CA SER A 77 12.53 -10.58 -0.35
C SER A 77 12.22 -10.80 1.15
N LYS A 78 13.25 -10.86 2.00
CA LYS A 78 13.08 -10.97 3.46
C LYS A 78 12.40 -9.73 4.05
N HIS A 79 12.78 -8.53 3.61
CA HIS A 79 12.17 -7.29 4.08
C HIS A 79 10.73 -7.12 3.58
N ILE A 80 10.44 -7.52 2.34
CA ILE A 80 9.09 -7.54 1.77
C ILE A 80 8.19 -8.48 2.55
N SER A 81 8.66 -9.68 2.88
CA SER A 81 7.91 -10.64 3.70
C SER A 81 7.56 -10.06 5.08
N LYS A 82 8.52 -9.41 5.74
CA LYS A 82 8.30 -8.71 7.02
C LYS A 82 7.39 -7.49 6.88
N LEU A 83 7.45 -6.78 5.77
CA LEU A 83 6.59 -5.63 5.49
C LEU A 83 5.14 -6.09 5.31
N ASN A 84 4.90 -7.13 4.51
CA ASN A 84 3.59 -7.74 4.29
C ASN A 84 2.89 -8.14 5.58
N ALA A 85 3.62 -8.75 6.53
CA ALA A 85 3.08 -9.11 7.83
C ALA A 85 2.50 -7.92 8.62
N ARG A 86 2.89 -6.68 8.28
CA ARG A 86 2.47 -5.46 8.95
C ARG A 86 1.40 -4.69 8.19
N ILE A 87 1.45 -4.72 6.85
CA ILE A 87 0.54 -3.93 6.00
C ILE A 87 -0.71 -4.71 5.57
N VAL A 88 -0.74 -6.04 5.74
CA VAL A 88 -1.89 -6.88 5.36
C VAL A 88 -3.18 -6.49 6.10
N ALA A 89 -3.07 -6.07 7.37
CA ALA A 89 -4.22 -5.62 8.16
C ALA A 89 -4.85 -4.32 7.60
N MET A 90 -4.10 -3.57 6.80
CA MET A 90 -4.54 -2.38 6.09
C MET A 90 -5.07 -2.69 4.68
N GLY A 91 -5.17 -3.97 4.33
CA GLY A 91 -5.59 -4.43 3.00
C GLY A 91 -4.52 -4.32 1.94
N LEU A 92 -3.28 -4.01 2.32
CA LEU A 92 -2.18 -3.81 1.40
C LEU A 92 -1.31 -5.07 1.32
N GLN A 93 -0.77 -5.32 0.13
CA GLN A 93 0.18 -6.42 -0.05
C GLN A 93 1.14 -6.14 -1.20
N VAL A 94 2.42 -6.42 -0.95
CA VAL A 94 3.46 -6.47 -1.98
C VAL A 94 3.61 -7.92 -2.45
N ARG A 95 3.44 -8.17 -3.75
CA ARG A 95 3.53 -9.52 -4.34
C ARG A 95 4.56 -9.53 -5.46
N PHE A 96 5.27 -10.64 -5.60
CA PHE A 96 6.13 -10.85 -6.77
C PHE A 96 5.26 -11.09 -8.00
N PHE A 97 5.59 -10.43 -9.11
CA PHE A 97 4.90 -10.55 -10.38
C PHE A 97 5.88 -10.33 -11.53
N GLN A 98 5.98 -11.32 -12.42
CA GLN A 98 6.95 -11.33 -13.53
C GLN A 98 8.39 -11.08 -13.04
N ALA A 99 9.04 -10.00 -13.48
CA ALA A 99 10.41 -9.64 -13.12
C ALA A 99 10.46 -8.58 -11.98
N GLY A 100 9.38 -8.42 -11.22
CA GLY A 100 9.25 -7.34 -10.26
C GLY A 100 8.26 -7.61 -9.15
N TYR A 101 7.83 -6.53 -8.52
CA TYR A 101 6.86 -6.53 -7.45
C TYR A 101 5.71 -5.60 -7.78
N ILE A 102 4.51 -6.00 -7.37
CA ILE A 102 3.31 -5.16 -7.40
C ILE A 102 2.87 -4.83 -5.97
N LEU A 103 2.46 -3.58 -5.75
CA LEU A 103 1.70 -3.19 -4.56
C LEU A 103 0.21 -3.30 -4.90
N THR A 104 -0.55 -3.99 -4.07
CA THR A 104 -1.99 -4.23 -4.27
C THR A 104 -2.80 -3.81 -3.05
N LEU A 105 -4.04 -3.43 -3.29
CA LEU A 105 -5.07 -3.15 -2.31
C LEU A 105 -6.21 -4.16 -2.46
N SER A 106 -6.63 -4.80 -1.37
CA SER A 106 -7.77 -5.72 -1.36
C SER A 106 -9.10 -4.98 -1.25
N SER A 107 -10.03 -5.30 -2.14
CA SER A 107 -11.38 -4.72 -2.21
C SER A 107 -12.24 -5.00 -0.97
N ASN A 108 -11.88 -5.98 -0.13
CA ASN A 108 -12.62 -6.32 1.09
C ASN A 108 -12.66 -5.16 2.11
N LEU A 109 -11.66 -4.27 2.10
CA LEU A 109 -11.66 -3.05 2.92
C LEU A 109 -12.40 -1.89 2.26
N VAL A 110 -12.46 -1.85 0.92
CA VAL A 110 -13.21 -0.84 0.15
C VAL A 110 -14.73 -1.04 0.31
N GLN A 111 -15.19 -2.29 0.40
CA GLN A 111 -16.62 -2.60 0.57
C GLN A 111 -17.14 -2.34 1.99
N LYS A 112 -16.34 -2.60 3.04
CA LYS A 112 -16.76 -2.39 4.43
C LYS A 112 -17.06 -0.91 4.76
N VAL A 113 -16.34 0.02 4.11
CA VAL A 113 -16.60 1.46 4.23
C VAL A 113 -17.88 1.88 3.50
N ARG A 114 -18.23 1.23 2.39
CA ARG A 114 -19.46 1.49 1.64
C ARG A 114 -20.71 0.98 2.36
N SER A 115 -20.66 -0.21 2.96
CA SER A 115 -21.80 -0.76 3.72
C SER A 115 -22.08 0.01 5.01
N GLY A 116 -21.05 0.52 5.71
CA GLY A 116 -21.25 1.33 6.92
C GLY A 116 -21.90 2.71 6.70
N LYS A 117 -21.83 3.26 5.47
CA LYS A 117 -22.54 4.49 5.11
C LYS A 117 -24.00 4.25 4.69
N GLN A 118 -24.34 3.06 4.20
CA GLN A 118 -25.73 2.73 3.82
C GLN A 118 -26.62 2.44 5.04
N GLU A 119 -26.08 1.93 6.14
CA GLU A 119 -26.89 1.66 7.35
C GLU A 119 -27.28 2.92 8.15
N MET A 120 -26.65 4.08 7.92
CA MET A 120 -27.03 5.33 8.60
C MET A 120 -28.19 6.10 7.95
N TYR A 121 -28.58 5.75 6.72
CA TYR A 121 -29.68 6.45 6.04
C TYR A 121 -31.04 5.74 6.11
N HIS A 122 -31.13 4.60 6.80
CA HIS A 122 -32.39 3.86 6.97
C HIS A 122 -32.99 3.89 8.38
N LYS A 123 -32.47 4.74 9.28
CA LYS A 123 -33.10 5.03 10.58
C LYS A 123 -33.42 6.51 10.72
N SER A 124 -34.41 6.96 9.98
CA SER A 124 -35.20 8.14 10.30
C SER A 124 -36.60 7.86 9.78
N GLU A 125 -37.37 7.18 10.61
CA GLU A 125 -38.84 7.15 10.53
C GLU A 125 -39.40 8.58 10.69
#